data_AF-A0A5C3EG59-F1
#
_entry.id   AF-A0A5C3EG59-F1
#
_cell.length_a   1.000
_cell.length_b   1.000
_cell.length_c   1.000
_cell.angle_alpha   90.00
_cell.angle_beta   90.00
_cell.angle_gamma   90.00
#
_symmetry.space_group_name_H-M   'P 1'
#
loop_
_entity.id
_entity.type
_entity.pdbx_description
1 polymer ?
#
loop_
_entity_poly.entity_id
_entity_poly.type
_entity_poly.pdbx_seq_one_letter_code
_entity_poly.pdbx_strand_id
1 'polypeptide(L)'
;MVGLDALATVLGSSPNKPEIQTLLNQVGASSTVDPEIKAYPDVVYHNYQSLGLSLQYEAATPGTDASKATADALRLAAIDIYSAHEDKRWTGCPGLPLQISATHVETGRKTVEAIITHDSTGKALVSLLGEPERKGGGAGGRSGPAAWMEWSLRLSSPDSDSRAAKEVKVQVELAGAGARGADRWNAERAGACQWAVITIS
;
A
#
# COMPACT_ATOMS: atom_id res chain seq x y z
N MET A 1 14.26 4.34 4.22
CA MET A 1 13.96 4.01 2.80
C MET A 1 13.66 2.53 2.73
N VAL A 2 12.43 2.20 2.32
CA VAL A 2 11.94 0.83 2.16
C VAL A 2 11.67 0.57 0.68
N GLY A 3 12.02 -0.62 0.20
CA GLY A 3 11.72 -1.07 -1.15
C GLY A 3 10.35 -1.75 -1.23
N LEU A 4 9.68 -1.63 -2.37
CA LEU A 4 8.45 -2.35 -2.67
C LEU A 4 8.65 -3.87 -2.58
N ASP A 5 9.83 -4.36 -2.93
CA ASP A 5 10.25 -5.77 -2.83
C ASP A 5 10.27 -6.26 -1.38
N ALA A 6 10.78 -5.46 -0.43
CA ALA A 6 10.79 -5.79 0.99
C ALA A 6 9.36 -5.92 1.55
N LEU A 7 8.48 -4.97 1.18
CA LEU A 7 7.06 -4.99 1.56
C LEU A 7 6.32 -6.17 0.92
N ALA A 8 6.56 -6.41 -0.36
CA ALA A 8 5.96 -7.52 -1.07
C ALA A 8 6.41 -8.87 -0.52
N THR A 9 7.67 -9.02 -0.10
CA THR A 9 8.22 -10.29 0.40
C THR A 9 7.42 -10.84 1.58
N VAL A 10 6.90 -9.96 2.45
CA VAL A 10 6.14 -10.40 3.62
C VAL A 10 4.67 -10.71 3.34
N LEU A 11 4.11 -10.32 2.18
CA LEU A 11 2.74 -10.68 1.81
C LEU A 11 2.56 -12.21 1.81
N GLY A 12 1.51 -12.68 2.46
CA GLY A 12 1.20 -14.08 2.73
C GLY A 12 1.69 -14.60 4.09
N SER A 13 2.53 -13.84 4.81
CA SER A 13 3.07 -14.23 6.12
C SER A 13 2.02 -14.13 7.23
N SER A 14 2.12 -14.99 8.26
CA SER A 14 1.32 -14.83 9.48
C SER A 14 1.88 -13.71 10.37
N PRO A 15 1.08 -13.14 11.30
CA PRO A 15 1.52 -12.02 12.13
C PRO A 15 2.76 -12.30 12.99
N ASN A 16 2.99 -13.56 13.37
CA ASN A 16 4.09 -13.98 14.25
C ASN A 16 5.39 -14.30 13.49
N LYS A 17 5.42 -14.11 12.17
CA LYS A 17 6.60 -14.39 11.35
C LYS A 17 7.71 -13.35 11.62
N PRO A 18 8.97 -13.77 11.86
CA PRO A 18 10.09 -12.85 12.12
C PRO A 18 10.29 -11.78 11.02
N GLU A 19 9.89 -12.10 9.79
CA GLU A 19 9.94 -11.21 8.64
C GLU A 19 9.06 -9.97 8.82
N ILE A 20 7.94 -10.07 9.55
CA ILE A 20 7.09 -8.92 9.90
C ILE A 20 7.84 -7.96 10.82
N GLN A 21 8.48 -8.47 11.88
CA GLN A 21 9.27 -7.61 12.78
C GLN A 21 10.46 -6.99 12.06
N THR A 22 11.08 -7.74 11.13
CA THR A 22 12.18 -7.24 10.30
C THR A 22 11.72 -6.05 9.45
N LEU A 23 10.55 -6.14 8.82
CA LEU A 23 9.94 -5.03 8.08
C LEU A 23 9.66 -3.82 8.98
N LEU A 24 9.07 -4.03 10.15
CA LEU A 24 8.76 -2.93 11.08
C LEU A 24 10.04 -2.18 11.51
N ASN A 25 11.11 -2.92 11.80
CA ASN A 25 12.42 -2.33 12.13
C ASN A 25 13.00 -1.54 10.95
N GLN A 26 12.88 -2.05 9.71
CA GLN A 26 13.32 -1.34 8.51
C GLN A 26 12.55 -0.03 8.27
N VAL A 27 11.26 0.00 8.60
CA VAL A 27 10.43 1.20 8.45
C VAL A 27 10.71 2.24 9.55
N GLY A 28 11.32 1.84 10.67
CA GLY A 28 11.78 2.76 11.71
C GLY A 28 11.35 2.42 13.12
N ALA A 29 10.88 1.20 13.38
CA ALA A 29 10.67 0.73 14.74
C ALA A 29 12.02 0.66 15.49
N SER A 30 12.25 1.58 16.44
CA SER A 30 13.45 1.57 17.30
C SER A 30 13.38 0.53 18.41
N SER A 31 12.19 0.00 18.69
CA SER A 31 11.88 -1.03 19.68
C SER A 31 10.70 -1.85 19.19
N THR A 32 10.30 -2.90 19.92
CA THR A 32 9.02 -3.56 19.68
C THR A 32 7.90 -2.52 19.72
N VAL A 33 7.13 -2.41 18.65
CA VAL A 33 5.96 -1.54 18.56
C VAL A 33 4.75 -2.45 18.55
N ASP A 34 3.88 -2.31 19.54
CA ASP A 34 2.64 -3.06 19.59
C ASP A 34 1.59 -2.40 18.68
N PRO A 35 0.90 -3.16 17.81
CA PRO A 35 -0.16 -2.60 16.98
C PRO A 35 -1.45 -2.39 17.77
N GLU A 36 -2.25 -1.41 17.35
CA GLU A 36 -3.68 -1.38 17.67
C GLU A 36 -4.41 -2.41 16.78
N ILE A 37 -4.94 -3.47 17.38
CA ILE A 37 -5.63 -4.54 16.66
C ILE A 37 -7.12 -4.22 16.49
N LYS A 38 -7.61 -4.26 15.25
CA LYS A 38 -9.05 -4.19 14.92
C LYS A 38 -9.45 -5.42 14.12
N ALA A 39 -10.38 -6.20 14.66
CA ALA A 39 -10.79 -7.46 14.07
C ALA A 39 -12.22 -7.40 13.53
N TYR A 40 -12.40 -7.85 12.30
CA TYR A 40 -13.66 -7.97 11.58
C TYR A 40 -13.77 -9.40 10.99
N PRO A 41 -14.97 -9.86 10.62
CA PRO A 41 -15.15 -11.23 10.12
C PRO A 41 -14.30 -11.58 8.90
N ASP A 42 -13.99 -10.60 8.06
CA ASP A 42 -13.23 -10.73 6.82
C ASP A 42 -11.75 -10.38 6.98
N VAL A 43 -11.40 -9.49 7.91
CA VAL A 43 -10.04 -8.95 8.04
C VAL A 43 -9.67 -8.58 9.48
N VAL A 44 -8.40 -8.76 9.84
CA VAL A 44 -7.80 -8.28 11.08
C VAL A 44 -6.72 -7.26 10.74
N TYR A 45 -6.86 -6.04 11.22
CA TYR A 45 -5.88 -4.97 11.05
C TYR A 45 -4.93 -4.93 12.23
N HIS A 46 -3.63 -4.91 11.96
CA HIS A 46 -2.61 -4.51 12.92
C HIS A 46 -2.15 -3.10 12.56
N ASN A 47 -2.64 -2.09 13.29
CA ASN A 47 -2.36 -0.68 13.00
C ASN A 47 -1.15 -0.19 13.79
N TYR A 48 -0.06 0.14 13.10
CA TYR A 48 1.13 0.77 13.66
C TYR A 48 1.08 2.26 13.34
N GLN A 49 0.17 2.98 14.02
CA GLN A 49 -0.11 4.39 13.74
C GLN A 49 1.13 5.30 13.84
N SER A 50 2.02 5.02 14.79
CA SER A 50 3.30 5.73 14.98
C SER A 50 4.35 5.45 13.91
N LEU A 51 4.12 4.45 13.04
CA LEU A 51 4.95 4.13 11.89
C LEU A 51 4.27 4.48 10.56
N GLY A 52 3.03 5.00 10.59
CA GLY A 52 2.26 5.23 9.38
C GLY A 52 1.96 3.94 8.59
N LEU A 53 1.77 2.80 9.27
CA LEU A 53 1.54 1.50 8.63
C LEU A 53 0.30 0.78 9.17
N SER A 54 -0.50 0.19 8.28
CA SER A 54 -1.48 -0.84 8.67
C SER A 54 -1.19 -2.14 7.93
N LEU A 55 -1.20 -3.25 8.66
CA LEU A 55 -1.08 -4.60 8.10
C LEU A 55 -2.46 -5.26 8.13
N GLN A 56 -2.97 -5.64 6.96
CA GLN A 56 -4.28 -6.27 6.80
C GLN A 56 -4.14 -7.78 6.68
N TYR A 57 -4.70 -8.52 7.64
CA TYR A 57 -4.64 -9.97 7.66
C TYR A 57 -6.00 -10.58 7.35
N GLU A 58 -6.02 -11.57 6.46
CA GLU A 58 -7.20 -12.37 6.15
C GLU A 58 -7.02 -13.79 6.68
N ALA A 59 -8.12 -14.52 6.85
CA ALA A 59 -8.04 -15.94 7.16
C ALA A 59 -7.35 -16.71 6.02
N ALA A 60 -6.35 -17.50 6.36
CA ALA A 60 -5.58 -18.32 5.43
C ALA A 60 -6.47 -19.31 4.67
N THR A 61 -7.56 -19.76 5.30
CA THR A 61 -8.56 -20.64 4.71
C THR A 61 -9.81 -19.85 4.29
N PRO A 62 -10.23 -19.89 3.01
CA PRO A 62 -11.45 -19.22 2.55
C PRO A 62 -12.70 -19.56 3.36
N GLY A 63 -13.56 -18.57 3.59
CA GLY A 63 -14.82 -18.75 4.35
C GLY A 63 -14.65 -18.83 5.87
N THR A 64 -13.42 -18.72 6.37
CA THR A 64 -13.14 -18.66 7.81
C THR A 64 -13.25 -17.21 8.31
N ASP A 65 -13.83 -17.03 9.49
CA ASP A 65 -13.93 -15.75 10.18
C ASP A 65 -12.53 -15.32 10.68
N ALA A 66 -11.96 -14.28 10.06
CA ALA A 66 -10.63 -13.79 10.38
C ALA A 66 -10.53 -13.29 11.84
N SER A 67 -11.61 -12.72 12.40
CA SER A 67 -11.63 -12.23 13.78
C SER A 67 -11.53 -13.32 14.84
N LYS A 68 -11.79 -14.58 14.45
CA LYS A 68 -11.72 -15.76 15.33
C LYS A 68 -10.53 -16.66 15.02
N ALA A 69 -9.79 -16.38 13.95
CA ALA A 69 -8.63 -17.16 13.57
C ALA A 69 -7.47 -16.95 14.54
N THR A 70 -6.66 -17.99 14.76
CA THR A 70 -5.37 -17.84 15.44
C THR A 70 -4.39 -17.09 14.53
N ALA A 71 -3.34 -16.51 15.11
CA ALA A 71 -2.33 -15.81 14.32
C ALA A 71 -1.75 -16.69 13.19
N ASP A 72 -1.47 -17.97 13.44
CA ASP A 72 -0.94 -18.88 12.41
C ASP A 72 -1.96 -19.26 11.33
N ALA A 73 -3.25 -19.01 11.56
CA ALA A 73 -4.33 -19.19 10.58
C ALA A 73 -4.67 -17.89 9.83
N LEU A 74 -3.89 -16.82 10.03
CA LEU A 74 -3.97 -15.56 9.30
C LEU A 74 -2.83 -15.44 8.29
N ARG A 75 -3.08 -14.76 7.18
CA ARG A 75 -2.06 -14.38 6.18
C ARG A 75 -2.16 -12.88 5.90
N LEU A 76 -1.01 -12.23 5.75
CA LEU A 76 -0.93 -10.82 5.37
C LEU A 76 -1.41 -10.65 3.93
N ALA A 77 -2.54 -9.97 3.74
CA ALA A 77 -3.16 -9.75 2.44
C ALA A 77 -2.77 -8.39 1.85
N ALA A 78 -2.65 -7.36 2.67
CA ALA A 78 -2.28 -6.03 2.21
C ALA A 78 -1.50 -5.23 3.26
N ILE A 79 -0.74 -4.25 2.79
CA ILE A 79 0.00 -3.29 3.60
C ILE A 79 -0.41 -1.88 3.16
N ASP A 80 -0.93 -1.09 4.10
CA ASP A 80 -1.21 0.33 3.89
C ASP A 80 -0.08 1.18 4.46
N ILE A 81 0.37 2.13 3.66
CA ILE A 81 1.33 3.16 4.03
C ILE A 81 0.59 4.50 4.04
N TYR A 82 0.63 5.19 5.18
CA TYR A 82 -0.05 6.48 5.36
C TYR A 82 0.92 7.65 5.22
N SER A 83 0.46 8.71 4.54
CA SER A 83 1.19 9.97 4.46
C SER A 83 0.92 10.89 5.66
N ALA A 84 -0.17 10.68 6.39
CA ALA A 84 -0.66 11.60 7.44
C ALA A 84 -1.10 13.00 6.94
N HIS A 85 -1.28 13.20 5.62
CA HIS A 85 -1.78 14.47 5.08
C HIS A 85 -3.24 14.77 5.48
N GLU A 86 -4.09 13.74 5.64
CA GLU A 86 -5.51 13.92 6.00
C GLU A 86 -5.86 13.47 7.42
N ASP A 87 -5.29 12.35 7.86
CA ASP A 87 -5.65 11.71 9.12
C ASP A 87 -4.56 11.91 10.16
N LYS A 88 -4.82 12.82 11.11
CA LYS A 88 -3.91 13.18 12.20
C LYS A 88 -3.66 12.05 13.21
N ARG A 89 -4.39 10.95 13.11
CA ARG A 89 -4.15 9.75 13.95
C ARG A 89 -2.91 8.98 13.48
N TRP A 90 -2.51 9.16 12.22
CA TRP A 90 -1.33 8.52 11.65
C TRP A 90 -0.16 9.48 11.67
N THR A 91 1.04 8.94 11.86
CA THR A 91 2.28 9.64 11.50
C THR A 91 2.61 9.36 10.05
N GLY A 92 3.36 10.26 9.39
CA GLY A 92 3.93 9.94 8.08
C GLY A 92 4.90 8.78 8.21
N CYS A 93 4.85 7.84 7.26
CA CYS A 93 5.69 6.65 7.29
C CYS A 93 7.20 7.00 7.23
N PRO A 94 7.99 6.70 8.28
CA PRO A 94 9.43 7.01 8.29
C PRO A 94 10.24 6.17 7.29
N GLY A 95 9.64 5.07 6.79
CA GLY A 95 10.21 4.23 5.74
C GLY A 95 10.35 4.93 4.38
N LEU A 96 9.68 6.08 4.18
CA LEU A 96 9.76 6.84 2.94
C LEU A 96 11.15 7.47 2.68
N PRO A 97 11.51 7.71 1.41
CA PRO A 97 10.73 7.44 0.20
C PRO A 97 10.59 5.93 -0.10
N LEU A 98 9.52 5.56 -0.80
CA LEU A 98 9.26 4.20 -1.26
C LEU A 98 9.96 3.99 -2.62
N GLN A 99 10.86 3.02 -2.69
CA GLN A 99 11.56 2.66 -3.92
C GLN A 99 10.83 1.53 -4.65
N ILE A 100 10.64 1.68 -5.95
CA ILE A 100 9.97 0.71 -6.82
C ILE A 100 10.92 0.37 -7.97
N SER A 101 11.25 -0.91 -8.11
CA SER A 101 11.92 -1.50 -9.27
C SER A 101 11.09 -2.69 -9.75
N ALA A 102 10.35 -2.51 -10.83
CA ALA A 102 9.37 -3.50 -11.29
C ALA A 102 9.12 -3.39 -12.79
N THR A 103 8.34 -4.31 -13.36
CA THR A 103 7.85 -4.26 -14.74
C THR A 103 6.32 -4.29 -14.72
N HIS A 104 5.64 -3.50 -15.56
CA HIS A 104 4.18 -3.62 -15.68
C HIS A 104 3.77 -5.01 -16.14
N VAL A 105 2.75 -5.58 -15.50
CA VAL A 105 2.22 -6.91 -15.85
C VAL A 105 1.60 -6.92 -17.24
N GLU A 106 0.77 -5.92 -17.58
CA GLU A 106 0.05 -5.89 -18.86
C GLU A 106 0.97 -5.64 -20.07
N THR A 107 1.92 -4.69 -19.94
CA THR A 107 2.78 -4.32 -21.07
C THR A 107 4.02 -5.19 -21.18
N GLY A 108 4.42 -5.86 -20.10
CA GLY A 108 5.53 -6.84 -20.03
C GLY A 108 6.91 -6.34 -20.47
N ARG A 109 7.03 -5.08 -20.89
CA ARG A 109 8.23 -4.51 -21.54
C ARG A 109 8.69 -3.20 -20.93
N LYS A 110 7.84 -2.53 -20.15
CA LYS A 110 8.18 -1.26 -19.51
C LYS A 110 8.60 -1.50 -18.06
N THR A 111 9.90 -1.46 -17.82
CA THR A 111 10.47 -1.39 -16.48
C THR A 111 10.18 -0.02 -15.87
N VAL A 112 9.85 -0.02 -14.59
CA VAL A 112 9.54 1.14 -13.75
C VAL A 112 10.59 1.19 -12.66
N GLU A 113 11.37 2.26 -12.67
CA GLU A 113 12.25 2.67 -11.58
C GLU A 113 11.69 3.97 -11.02
N ALA A 114 11.07 3.91 -9.84
CA ALA A 114 10.36 5.05 -9.27
C ALA A 114 10.67 5.24 -7.79
N ILE A 115 10.64 6.50 -7.35
CA ILE A 115 10.80 6.90 -5.96
C ILE A 115 9.57 7.72 -5.59
N ILE A 116 8.71 7.15 -4.75
CA ILE A 116 7.52 7.85 -4.24
C ILE A 116 7.90 8.50 -2.91
N THR A 117 7.80 9.83 -2.88
CA THR A 117 8.10 10.65 -1.71
C THR A 117 6.83 11.03 -0.96
N HIS A 118 6.98 11.60 0.23
CA HIS A 118 5.86 12.11 1.02
C HIS A 118 5.02 13.17 0.27
N ASP A 119 5.68 13.97 -0.56
CA ASP A 119 5.06 15.08 -1.30
C ASP A 119 4.65 14.72 -2.74
N SER A 120 4.78 13.45 -3.13
CA SER A 120 4.39 13.01 -4.47
C SER A 120 2.91 13.28 -4.74
N THR A 121 2.60 13.87 -5.89
CA THR A 121 1.23 14.18 -6.31
C THR A 121 0.67 13.14 -7.27
N GLY A 122 -0.64 13.14 -7.51
CA GLY A 122 -1.28 12.27 -8.50
C GLY A 122 -0.62 12.35 -9.88
N LYS A 123 -0.30 13.55 -10.35
CA LYS A 123 0.40 13.76 -11.62
C LYS A 123 1.83 13.23 -11.59
N ALA A 124 2.55 13.41 -10.47
CA ALA A 124 3.89 12.86 -10.32
C ALA A 124 3.87 11.33 -10.34
N LEU A 125 2.89 10.71 -9.67
CA LEU A 125 2.71 9.25 -9.64
C LEU A 125 2.47 8.69 -11.04
N VAL A 126 1.57 9.27 -11.83
CA VAL A 126 1.34 8.84 -13.23
C VAL A 126 2.59 9.06 -14.09
N SER A 127 3.35 10.13 -13.86
CA SER A 127 4.60 10.39 -14.59
C SER A 127 5.69 9.36 -14.26
N LEU A 128 5.75 8.91 -12.99
CA LEU A 128 6.72 7.93 -12.50
C LEU A 128 6.34 6.49 -12.86
N LEU A 129 5.07 6.12 -12.65
CA LEU A 129 4.55 4.75 -12.77
C LEU A 129 3.84 4.48 -14.09
N GLY A 130 3.63 5.49 -14.94
CA GLY A 130 2.78 5.36 -16.13
C GLY A 130 1.28 5.38 -15.81
N GLU A 131 0.48 5.13 -16.83
CA GLU A 131 -0.99 5.09 -16.69
C GLU A 131 -1.42 3.92 -15.79
N PRO A 132 -2.33 4.14 -14.83
CA PRO A 132 -2.87 3.07 -14.00
C PRO A 132 -3.84 2.18 -14.77
N GLU A 133 -3.84 0.87 -14.50
CA GLU A 133 -4.78 -0.06 -15.15
C GLU A 133 -6.21 0.12 -14.60
N ARG A 134 -6.34 0.54 -13.33
CA ARG A 134 -7.63 0.81 -12.70
C ARG A 134 -7.64 2.15 -12.00
N LYS A 135 -8.81 2.77 -11.99
CA LYS A 135 -9.06 4.02 -11.27
C LYS A 135 -10.47 4.06 -10.73
N GLY A 136 -10.65 4.72 -9.59
CA GLY A 136 -11.96 4.84 -8.95
C GLY A 136 -12.05 6.00 -7.98
N GLY A 137 -13.14 6.01 -7.23
CA GLY A 137 -13.56 7.15 -6.39
C GLY A 137 -15.05 7.35 -6.61
N GLY A 138 -15.82 7.45 -5.54
CA GLY A 138 -17.29 7.45 -5.64
C GLY A 138 -17.84 8.79 -6.12
N ALA A 139 -18.99 8.76 -6.80
CA ALA A 139 -19.64 9.94 -7.35
C ALA A 139 -20.45 10.77 -6.32
N GLY A 140 -20.55 10.32 -5.07
CA GLY A 140 -21.14 11.12 -3.99
C GLY A 140 -20.37 12.42 -3.82
N GLY A 141 -21.06 13.54 -3.54
CA GLY A 141 -20.57 14.93 -3.66
C GLY A 141 -19.19 15.26 -3.05
N ARG A 142 -19.09 16.25 -2.17
CA ARG A 142 -17.79 16.57 -1.53
C ARG A 142 -17.38 15.58 -0.44
N SER A 143 -18.31 14.70 -0.03
CA SER A 143 -18.12 13.67 1.00
C SER A 143 -17.92 12.27 0.43
N GLY A 144 -17.81 12.12 -0.89
CA GLY A 144 -17.56 10.82 -1.52
C GLY A 144 -16.12 10.31 -1.35
N PRO A 145 -15.87 9.02 -1.64
CA PRO A 145 -14.53 8.45 -1.64
C PRO A 145 -13.60 9.26 -2.55
N ALA A 146 -12.36 9.46 -2.10
CA ALA A 146 -11.36 10.13 -2.89
C ALA A 146 -10.98 9.34 -4.15
N ALA A 147 -10.36 10.03 -5.11
CA ALA A 147 -9.80 9.42 -6.29
C ALA A 147 -8.68 8.45 -5.91
N TRP A 148 -8.71 7.25 -6.49
CA TRP A 148 -7.65 6.27 -6.34
C TRP A 148 -7.25 5.68 -7.70
N MET A 149 -6.00 5.26 -7.80
CA MET A 149 -5.36 4.66 -8.98
C MET A 149 -4.68 3.37 -8.56
N GLU A 150 -4.65 2.35 -9.42
CA GLU A 150 -4.03 1.06 -9.13
C GLU A 150 -3.13 0.62 -10.28
N TRP A 151 -1.93 0.16 -9.94
CA TRP A 151 -0.93 -0.40 -10.83
C TRP A 151 -0.69 -1.89 -10.56
N SER A 152 -0.62 -2.72 -11.60
CA SER A 152 -0.21 -4.12 -11.51
C SER A 152 1.25 -4.29 -11.95
N LEU A 153 2.12 -4.57 -10.98
CA LEU A 153 3.57 -4.59 -11.14
C LEU A 153 4.13 -5.99 -10.88
N ARG A 154 5.14 -6.38 -11.64
CA ARG A 154 5.92 -7.60 -11.45
C ARG A 154 7.31 -7.22 -10.96
N LEU A 155 7.66 -7.66 -9.76
CA LEU A 155 8.94 -7.33 -9.16
C LEU A 155 10.09 -8.04 -9.87
N SER A 156 11.17 -7.29 -10.12
CA SER A 156 12.42 -7.82 -10.64
C SER A 156 13.12 -8.61 -9.53
N SER A 157 13.21 -9.95 -9.65
CA SER A 157 14.01 -10.74 -8.71
C SER A 157 15.51 -10.49 -8.98
N PRO A 158 16.31 -10.07 -7.98
CA PRO A 158 17.77 -9.97 -8.15
C PRO A 158 18.41 -11.36 -8.31
N ASP A 159 17.79 -12.41 -7.76
CA ASP A 159 18.21 -13.79 -7.97
C ASP A 159 17.52 -14.35 -9.21
N SER A 160 18.19 -14.17 -10.36
CA SER A 160 17.90 -14.88 -11.60
C SER A 160 18.24 -16.37 -11.42
N ASP A 161 17.34 -17.13 -10.80
CA ASP A 161 17.05 -18.51 -11.16
C ASP A 161 15.87 -19.04 -10.31
N SER A 162 14.70 -19.10 -10.93
CA SER A 162 13.56 -19.96 -10.54
C SER A 162 12.65 -19.61 -9.35
N ARG A 163 12.75 -18.45 -8.67
CA ARG A 163 11.63 -17.98 -7.83
C ARG A 163 10.71 -17.09 -8.65
N ALA A 164 9.47 -17.54 -8.81
CA ALA A 164 8.43 -16.88 -9.59
C ALA A 164 8.40 -15.37 -9.30
N ALA A 165 8.53 -14.56 -10.35
CA ALA A 165 8.42 -13.12 -10.23
C ALA A 165 7.10 -12.78 -9.53
N LYS A 166 7.17 -12.06 -8.40
CA LYS A 166 6.00 -11.76 -7.59
C LYS A 166 5.25 -10.61 -8.25
N GLU A 167 4.00 -10.87 -8.61
CA GLU A 167 3.07 -9.84 -9.02
C GLU A 167 2.49 -9.18 -7.77
N VAL A 168 2.44 -7.86 -7.79
CA VAL A 168 1.92 -7.02 -6.71
C VAL A 168 1.06 -5.92 -7.31
N LYS A 169 0.03 -5.54 -6.57
CA LYS A 169 -0.80 -4.37 -6.86
C LYS A 169 -0.37 -3.23 -5.95
N VAL A 170 -0.15 -2.07 -6.56
CA VAL A 170 0.09 -0.82 -5.85
C VAL A 170 -1.12 0.07 -6.11
N GLN A 171 -1.97 0.25 -5.10
CA GLN A 171 -3.08 1.19 -5.15
C GLN A 171 -2.70 2.46 -4.40
N VAL A 172 -3.01 3.62 -4.96
CA VAL A 172 -2.78 4.92 -4.32
C VAL A 172 -4.08 5.69 -4.25
N GLU A 173 -4.51 6.03 -3.03
CA GLU A 173 -5.60 6.96 -2.77
C GLU A 173 -5.05 8.38 -2.60
N LEU A 174 -5.73 9.37 -3.17
CA LEU A 174 -5.32 10.77 -3.14
C LEU A 174 -5.98 11.56 -2.00
N ALA A 175 -5.24 12.48 -1.42
CA ALA A 175 -5.66 13.38 -0.36
C ALA A 175 -6.30 14.68 -0.90
N GLY A 176 -7.03 15.35 -0.03
CA GLY A 176 -7.53 16.71 -0.23
C GLY A 176 -8.87 16.79 -0.97
N ALA A 177 -9.44 18.00 -0.99
CA ALA A 177 -10.72 18.26 -1.64
C ALA A 177 -10.66 18.11 -3.17
N GLY A 178 -9.48 18.31 -3.77
CA GLY A 178 -9.26 18.13 -5.22
C GLY A 178 -9.48 16.69 -5.70
N ALA A 179 -9.23 15.70 -4.83
CA ALA A 179 -9.40 14.29 -5.11
C ALA A 179 -10.88 13.82 -5.04
N ARG A 180 -11.81 14.68 -4.64
CA ARG A 180 -13.24 14.33 -4.42
C ARG A 180 -14.16 15.09 -5.37
N GLY A 181 -15.39 14.60 -5.48
CA GLY A 181 -16.44 15.20 -6.33
C GLY A 181 -16.36 14.80 -7.80
N ALA A 182 -17.38 15.17 -8.57
CA ALA A 182 -17.62 14.67 -9.93
C ALA A 182 -16.48 14.98 -10.92
N ASP A 183 -15.75 16.06 -10.72
CA ASP A 183 -14.69 16.55 -11.58
C ASP A 183 -13.26 16.24 -11.06
N ARG A 184 -13.14 15.34 -10.07
CA ARG A 184 -11.85 14.92 -9.50
C ARG A 184 -10.82 14.51 -10.54
N TRP A 185 -11.24 13.88 -11.64
CA TRP A 185 -10.35 13.41 -12.71
C TRP A 185 -9.85 14.50 -13.66
N ASN A 186 -10.19 15.77 -13.42
CA ASN A 186 -9.49 16.87 -14.05
C ASN A 186 -8.02 16.88 -13.60
N ALA A 187 -7.08 16.99 -14.55
CA ALA A 187 -5.65 16.96 -14.28
C ALA A 187 -5.20 18.05 -13.29
N GLU A 188 -5.85 19.22 -13.32
CA GLU A 188 -5.56 20.34 -12.40
C GLU A 188 -6.20 20.14 -11.01
N ARG A 189 -6.94 19.05 -10.80
CA ARG A 189 -7.57 18.68 -9.53
C ARG A 189 -6.85 17.51 -8.87
N ALA A 190 -7.28 16.28 -9.09
CA ALA A 190 -6.64 15.12 -8.46
C ALA A 190 -5.15 14.99 -8.84
N GLY A 191 -4.76 15.44 -10.04
CA GLY A 191 -3.35 15.45 -10.43
C GLY A 191 -2.46 16.35 -9.54
N ALA A 192 -3.02 17.41 -8.96
CA ALA A 192 -2.32 18.30 -8.04
C ALA A 192 -2.37 17.83 -6.57
N CYS A 193 -3.22 16.86 -6.25
CA CYS A 193 -3.35 16.31 -4.90
C CYS A 193 -2.17 15.42 -4.54
N GLN A 194 -1.70 15.52 -3.30
CA GLN A 194 -0.79 14.54 -2.69
C GLN A 194 -1.53 13.22 -2.43
N TRP A 195 -0.79 12.13 -2.20
CA TRP A 195 -1.39 10.86 -1.83
C TRP A 195 -1.73 10.79 -0.32
N ALA A 196 -2.80 10.07 0.02
CA ALA A 196 -3.23 9.81 1.39
C ALA A 196 -2.71 8.44 1.88
N VAL A 197 -2.95 7.41 1.07
CA VAL A 197 -2.63 6.01 1.39
C VAL A 197 -2.06 5.33 0.15
N ILE A 198 -1.01 4.54 0.34
CA ILE A 198 -0.50 3.57 -0.64
C ILE A 198 -0.77 2.18 -0.09
N THR A 199 -1.53 1.36 -0.81
CA THR A 199 -1.83 -0.03 -0.46
C THR A 199 -1.04 -0.96 -1.38
N ILE A 200 -0.35 -1.94 -0.79
CA ILE A 200 0.40 -2.98 -1.49
C ILE A 200 -0.25 -4.33 -1.19
N SER A 201 -0.60 -5.10 -2.23
CA SER A 201 -1.29 -6.41 -2.14
C SER A 201 -0.87 -7.40 -3.21
#